data_AF-A0A935FBX9-F1
#
_entry.id   AF-A0A935FBX9-F1
#
_cell.length_a   1.000
_cell.length_b   1.000
_cell.length_c   1.000
_cell.angle_alpha   90.00
_cell.angle_beta   90.00
_cell.angle_gamma   90.00
#
_symmetry.space_group_name_H-M   'P 1'
#
loop_
_entity.id
_entity.type
_entity.pdbx_description
1 polymer ?
#
loop_
_entity_poly.entity_id
_entity_poly.type
_entity_poly.pdbx_seq_one_letter_code
_entity_poly.pdbx_strand_id
1 'polypeptide(L)'
;MRRLLSVVLLMALHLSATTQTLYETFSDGDFTNAPTWTGSTSSWSIVANSDVGTGATGSQTLRLNAAAITQTEYLSSPVANWYTEQEWGFWIGRRSQAFTNANQSYFWLYANESGYRIAIGDDTGRMKSGYSISSMGP
;
A
#
# COMPACT_ATOMS: atom_id res chain seq x y z
N MET A 1 -25.00 -8.10 -44.09
CA MET A 1 -24.15 -6.97 -43.67
C MET A 1 -24.57 -6.33 -42.35
N ARG A 2 -25.85 -5.94 -42.14
CA ARG A 2 -26.30 -5.31 -40.88
C ARG A 2 -26.01 -6.12 -39.59
N ARG A 3 -26.21 -7.44 -39.62
CA ARG A 3 -25.93 -8.32 -38.46
C ARG A 3 -24.43 -8.49 -38.16
N LEU A 4 -23.57 -8.36 -39.17
CA LEU A 4 -22.11 -8.43 -38.99
C LEU A 4 -21.57 -7.16 -38.32
N LEU A 5 -22.12 -6.00 -38.71
CA LEU A 5 -21.75 -4.70 -38.16
C LEU A 5 -22.12 -4.60 -36.67
N SER A 6 -23.26 -5.17 -36.27
CA SER A 6 -23.68 -5.21 -34.86
C SER A 6 -22.77 -6.06 -33.98
N VAL A 7 -22.29 -7.20 -34.47
CA VAL A 7 -21.38 -8.08 -33.70
C VAL A 7 -20.00 -7.43 -33.52
N VAL A 8 -19.48 -6.78 -34.56
CA VAL A 8 -18.22 -6.04 -34.49
C VAL A 8 -18.33 -4.84 -33.53
N LEU A 9 -19.47 -4.13 -33.55
CA LEU A 9 -19.73 -3.03 -32.62
C LEU A 9 -19.86 -3.51 -31.16
N LEU A 10 -20.53 -4.65 -30.92
CA LEU A 10 -20.61 -5.27 -29.60
C LEU A 10 -19.24 -5.77 -29.11
N MET A 11 -18.40 -6.35 -29.96
CA MET A 11 -17.03 -6.73 -29.59
C MET A 11 -16.13 -5.52 -29.32
N ALA A 12 -16.26 -4.44 -30.08
CA ALA A 12 -15.53 -3.19 -29.85
C ALA A 12 -15.93 -2.50 -28.53
N LEU A 13 -17.20 -2.64 -28.10
CA LEU A 13 -17.70 -2.18 -26.80
C LEU A 13 -17.23 -3.06 -25.62
N HIS A 14 -16.83 -4.31 -25.87
CA HIS A 14 -16.25 -5.20 -24.84
C HIS A 14 -14.76 -4.94 -24.57
N LEU A 15 -14.07 -4.10 -25.37
CA LEU A 15 -12.77 -3.54 -24.99
C LEU A 15 -12.96 -2.40 -23.98
N SER A 16 -13.72 -2.65 -22.92
CA SER A 16 -13.65 -1.82 -21.72
C SER A 16 -12.35 -2.20 -21.03
N ALA A 17 -11.39 -1.28 -20.99
CA ALA A 17 -10.14 -1.44 -20.26
C ALA A 17 -10.46 -1.92 -18.83
N THR A 18 -10.12 -3.17 -18.52
CA THR A 18 -10.18 -3.65 -17.14
C THR A 18 -9.09 -2.93 -16.38
N THR A 19 -9.43 -1.88 -15.63
CA THR A 19 -8.50 -1.28 -14.68
C THR A 19 -8.14 -2.34 -13.65
N GLN A 20 -6.85 -2.62 -13.48
CA GLN A 20 -6.41 -3.49 -12.40
C GLN A 20 -6.55 -2.70 -11.10
N THR A 21 -7.49 -3.09 -10.26
CA THR A 21 -7.59 -2.59 -8.89
C THR A 21 -6.89 -3.57 -7.97
N LEU A 22 -5.74 -3.17 -7.43
CA LEU A 22 -5.14 -3.85 -6.28
C LEU A 22 -5.89 -3.36 -5.04
N TYR A 23 -6.89 -4.11 -4.61
CA TYR A 23 -7.66 -3.84 -3.41
C TYR A 23 -7.44 -4.98 -2.43
N GLU A 24 -7.03 -4.63 -1.22
CA GLU A 24 -6.75 -5.59 -0.17
C GLU A 24 -7.27 -5.06 1.16
N THR A 25 -7.96 -5.94 1.90
CA THR A 25 -8.46 -5.68 3.25
C THR A 25 -7.87 -6.64 4.28
N PHE A 26 -7.18 -7.70 3.84
CA PHE A 26 -6.69 -8.83 4.62
C PHE A 26 -7.81 -9.55 5.40
N SER A 27 -9.05 -9.43 4.93
CA SER A 27 -10.22 -9.99 5.62
C SER A 27 -10.29 -11.52 5.54
N ASP A 28 -9.61 -12.12 4.57
CA ASP A 28 -9.39 -13.56 4.42
C ASP A 28 -8.27 -14.11 5.33
N GLY A 29 -7.43 -13.23 5.88
CA GLY A 29 -6.40 -13.59 6.84
C GLY A 29 -5.17 -14.26 6.23
N ASP A 30 -4.97 -14.16 4.92
CA ASP A 30 -3.81 -14.74 4.24
C ASP A 30 -3.10 -13.76 3.28
N PHE A 31 -1.97 -14.20 2.73
CA PHE A 31 -1.14 -13.44 1.79
C PHE A 31 -1.20 -14.02 0.38
N THR A 32 -2.05 -15.02 0.14
CA THR A 32 -2.00 -15.86 -1.05
C THR A 32 -3.08 -15.52 -2.07
N ASN A 33 -4.17 -14.90 -1.64
CA ASN A 33 -5.35 -14.70 -2.47
C ASN A 33 -5.68 -13.22 -2.71
N ALA A 34 -5.76 -12.86 -4.00
CA ALA A 34 -6.46 -11.66 -4.50
C ALA A 34 -6.23 -10.32 -3.74
N PRO A 35 -5.02 -9.75 -3.72
CA PRO A 35 -3.82 -10.18 -4.46
C PRO A 35 -2.86 -11.08 -3.65
N THR A 36 -2.01 -11.82 -4.37
CA THR A 36 -0.92 -12.56 -3.75
C THR A 36 0.22 -11.60 -3.35
N TRP A 37 0.58 -11.62 -2.07
CA TRP A 37 1.74 -10.94 -1.51
C TRP A 37 2.92 -11.90 -1.37
N THR A 38 4.10 -11.41 -1.73
CA THR A 38 5.37 -12.13 -1.68
C THR A 38 6.40 -11.34 -0.87
N GLY A 39 7.59 -11.94 -0.63
CA GLY A 39 8.64 -11.36 0.21
C GLY A 39 8.68 -12.07 1.57
N SER A 40 8.81 -11.30 2.64
CA SER A 40 9.00 -11.80 4.00
C SER A 40 7.70 -12.18 4.70
N THR A 41 6.77 -12.90 4.06
CA THR A 41 5.41 -13.14 4.60
C THR A 41 5.38 -13.76 6.00
N SER A 42 6.40 -14.54 6.39
CA SER A 42 6.55 -15.09 7.75
C SER A 42 6.88 -14.04 8.82
N SER A 43 7.46 -12.91 8.42
CA SER A 43 7.80 -11.77 9.28
C SER A 43 6.62 -10.81 9.47
N TRP A 44 5.51 -11.03 8.76
CA TRP A 44 4.31 -10.20 8.84
C TRP A 44 3.13 -11.00 9.37
N SER A 45 2.25 -10.32 10.09
CA SER A 45 1.04 -10.89 10.67
C SER A 45 -0.17 -10.05 10.26
N ILE A 46 -1.29 -10.72 10.01
CA ILE A 46 -2.59 -10.08 9.85
C ILE A 46 -3.28 -10.16 11.20
N VAL A 47 -3.57 -9.01 11.80
CA VAL A 47 -4.27 -8.92 13.08
C VAL A 47 -5.73 -8.58 12.81
N ALA A 48 -6.67 -9.31 13.42
CA ALA A 48 -8.10 -9.14 13.18
C ALA A 48 -8.65 -7.74 13.52
N ASN A 49 -8.01 -7.06 14.48
CA ASN A 49 -8.41 -5.75 14.99
C ASN A 49 -7.19 -4.85 15.16
N SER A 50 -7.26 -3.63 14.67
CA SER A 50 -6.26 -2.60 14.92
C SER A 50 -6.21 -2.22 16.40
N ASP A 51 -5.00 -2.08 16.97
CA ASP A 51 -4.75 -1.61 18.34
C ASP A 51 -4.43 -0.10 18.39
N VAL A 52 -4.53 0.61 17.26
CA VAL A 52 -4.24 2.04 17.14
C VAL A 52 -5.40 2.93 17.60
N GLY A 53 -6.62 2.39 17.69
CA GLY A 53 -7.80 3.08 18.19
C GLY A 53 -8.62 2.21 19.14
N THR A 54 -9.13 2.80 20.22
CA THR A 54 -9.99 2.11 21.18
C THR A 54 -11.26 1.60 20.49
N GLY A 55 -11.55 0.31 20.62
CA GLY A 55 -12.79 -0.29 20.13
C GLY A 55 -12.82 -0.60 18.62
N ALA A 56 -11.67 -0.58 17.93
CA ALA A 56 -11.64 -0.97 16.53
C ALA A 56 -11.91 -2.48 16.41
N THR A 57 -12.99 -2.86 15.73
CA THR A 57 -13.37 -4.25 15.46
C THR A 57 -13.51 -4.49 13.95
N GLY A 58 -12.98 -5.61 13.44
CA GLY A 58 -13.02 -5.93 12.01
C GLY A 58 -12.14 -5.01 11.15
N SER A 59 -11.05 -4.51 11.74
CA SER A 59 -10.07 -3.66 11.08
C SER A 59 -8.80 -4.47 10.86
N GLN A 60 -8.87 -5.47 9.99
CA GLN A 60 -7.72 -6.31 9.68
C GLN A 60 -6.53 -5.43 9.27
N THR A 61 -5.43 -5.59 10.00
CA THR A 61 -4.25 -4.71 9.88
C THR A 61 -2.99 -5.55 9.74
N LEU A 62 -2.15 -5.17 8.79
CA LEU A 62 -0.80 -5.71 8.67
C LEU A 62 0.10 -5.23 9.80
N ARG A 63 0.87 -6.16 10.36
CA ARG A 63 1.83 -5.87 11.41
C ARG A 63 3.13 -6.61 11.19
N LEU A 64 4.21 -5.85 11.13
CA LEU A 64 5.56 -6.39 11.17
C LEU A 64 5.79 -7.06 12.53
N ASN A 65 6.17 -8.33 12.49
CA ASN A 65 6.49 -9.18 13.64
C ASN A 65 7.89 -9.80 13.46
N ALA A 66 8.84 -9.00 13.00
CA ALA A 66 10.23 -9.38 12.86
C ALA A 66 11.05 -8.94 14.08
N ALA A 67 12.15 -9.65 14.36
CA ALA A 67 13.16 -9.17 15.28
C ALA A 67 13.81 -7.88 14.73
N ALA A 68 14.14 -6.95 15.61
CA ALA A 68 14.84 -5.72 15.24
C ALA A 68 16.32 -5.99 14.96
N ILE A 69 16.60 -6.60 13.80
CA ILE A 69 17.95 -6.89 13.29
C ILE A 69 18.20 -6.08 12.02
N THR A 70 19.45 -6.04 11.56
CA THR A 70 19.87 -5.29 10.36
C THR A 70 19.44 -6.02 9.07
N GLN A 71 18.14 -6.10 8.82
CA GLN A 71 17.56 -6.59 7.57
C GLN A 71 16.29 -5.82 7.22
N THR A 72 15.98 -5.76 5.92
CA THR A 72 14.75 -5.16 5.42
C THR A 72 13.69 -6.24 5.25
N GLU A 73 12.57 -6.07 5.92
CA GLU A 73 11.39 -6.92 5.77
C GLU A 73 10.39 -6.23 4.84
N TYR A 74 9.86 -6.97 3.87
CA TYR A 74 8.96 -6.39 2.88
C TYR A 74 7.83 -7.34 2.49
N LEU A 75 6.72 -6.75 2.09
CA LEU A 75 5.64 -7.40 1.34
C LEU A 75 5.54 -6.72 -0.01
N SER A 76 5.35 -7.50 -1.08
CA SER A 76 5.18 -6.98 -2.44
C SER A 76 4.09 -7.76 -3.16
N SER A 77 3.24 -7.03 -3.89
CA SER A 77 2.25 -7.61 -4.78
C SER A 77 2.46 -7.04 -6.19
N PRO A 78 2.42 -7.88 -7.24
CA PRO A 78 2.63 -7.44 -8.61
C PRO A 78 1.47 -6.58 -9.12
N VAL A 79 1.82 -5.52 -9.84
CA VAL A 79 0.89 -4.77 -10.70
C VAL A 79 1.14 -5.23 -12.13
N ALA A 80 0.13 -5.84 -12.75
CA ALA A 80 0.17 -6.40 -14.09
C ALA A 80 0.15 -5.31 -15.17
N ASN A 81 -0.58 -4.22 -14.96
CA ASN A 81 -0.68 -3.13 -15.92
C ASN A 81 -0.51 -1.76 -15.25
N TRP A 82 0.56 -1.05 -15.63
CA TRP A 82 0.79 0.34 -15.23
C TRP A 82 0.16 1.25 -16.29
N TYR A 83 -1.10 1.64 -16.06
CA TYR A 83 -1.83 2.57 -16.95
C TYR A 83 -1.28 4.01 -16.84
N THR A 84 -1.84 4.93 -17.63
CA THR A 84 -1.42 6.34 -17.68
C THR A 84 -1.66 7.11 -16.38
N GLU A 85 -2.62 6.66 -15.56
CA GLU A 85 -2.97 7.25 -14.27
C GLU A 85 -3.12 6.15 -13.24
N GLN A 86 -2.69 6.42 -12.00
CA GLN A 86 -2.80 5.51 -10.87
C GLN A 86 -3.21 6.29 -9.63
N GLU A 87 -4.11 5.69 -8.87
CA GLU A 87 -4.50 6.17 -7.55
C GLU A 87 -4.08 5.13 -6.51
N TRP A 88 -3.47 5.60 -5.43
CA TRP A 88 -3.00 4.77 -4.34
C TRP A 88 -3.64 5.25 -3.04
N GLY A 89 -4.32 4.33 -2.35
CA GLY A 89 -4.92 4.58 -1.05
C GLY A 89 -4.54 3.47 -0.08
N PHE A 90 -4.08 3.84 1.10
CA PHE A 90 -3.78 2.90 2.18
C PHE A 90 -3.97 3.58 3.53
N TRP A 91 -4.24 2.76 4.55
CA TRP A 91 -4.32 3.21 5.93
C TRP A 91 -3.05 2.83 6.65
N ILE A 92 -2.37 3.82 7.24
CA ILE A 92 -1.21 3.57 8.09
C ILE A 92 -1.55 3.90 9.53
N GLY A 93 -1.48 2.88 10.38
CA GLY A 93 -1.62 3.02 11.82
C GLY A 93 -0.26 3.03 12.50
N ARG A 94 -0.07 3.92 13.47
CA ARG A 94 1.06 3.85 14.40
C ARG A 94 0.55 3.59 15.80
N ARG A 95 1.08 2.57 16.45
CA ARG A 95 0.82 2.31 17.87
C ARG A 95 1.39 3.44 18.72
N SER A 96 0.99 3.51 19.99
CA SER A 96 1.43 4.57 20.92
C SER A 96 2.93 4.53 21.17
N GLN A 97 3.70 5.15 20.27
CA GLN A 97 5.15 5.30 20.33
C GLN A 97 5.50 6.76 20.04
N ALA A 98 6.45 7.30 20.80
CA ALA A 98 6.95 8.65 20.59
C ALA A 98 7.56 8.81 19.20
N PHE A 99 7.35 9.98 18.58
CA PHE A 99 8.03 10.39 17.35
C PHE A 99 9.49 10.69 17.68
N THR A 100 10.38 9.77 17.30
CA THR A 100 11.83 9.91 17.48
C THR A 100 12.52 9.52 16.19
N ASN A 101 13.81 9.85 16.06
CA ASN A 101 14.63 9.42 14.93
C ASN A 101 14.67 7.88 14.81
N ALA A 102 14.64 7.16 15.93
CA ALA A 102 14.57 5.69 15.94
C ALA A 102 13.15 5.15 15.64
N ASN A 103 12.10 5.97 15.78
CA ASN A 103 10.70 5.58 15.62
C ASN A 103 10.04 6.45 14.55
N GLN A 104 10.41 6.23 13.28
CA GLN A 104 9.89 6.97 12.14
C GLN A 104 9.32 6.03 11.09
N SER A 105 8.41 6.56 10.28
CA SER A 105 7.84 5.86 9.12
C SER A 105 8.01 6.76 7.92
N TYR A 106 8.40 6.15 6.80
CA TYR A 106 8.53 6.84 5.54
C TYR A 106 7.60 6.18 4.53
N PHE A 107 6.96 7.00 3.73
CA PHE A 107 6.19 6.59 2.58
C PHE A 107 6.78 7.27 1.35
N TRP A 108 7.00 6.49 0.30
CA TRP A 108 7.57 6.96 -0.94
C TRP A 108 6.54 6.73 -2.04
N LEU A 109 6.15 7.83 -2.69
CA LEU A 109 5.43 7.76 -3.95
C LEU A 109 6.42 8.15 -5.04
N TYR A 110 6.80 7.19 -5.88
CA TYR A 110 7.85 7.38 -6.87
C TYR A 110 7.43 6.80 -8.22
N ALA A 111 7.65 7.56 -9.28
CA ALA A 111 7.48 7.13 -10.66
C ALA A 111 8.56 7.79 -11.53
N ASN A 112 9.25 6.99 -12.35
CA ASN A 112 10.18 7.45 -13.40
C ASN A 112 11.00 8.69 -12.99
N GLU A 113 11.88 8.54 -11.99
CA GLU A 113 12.87 9.56 -11.55
C GLU A 113 12.32 10.74 -10.76
N SER A 114 11.01 10.84 -10.50
CA SER A 114 10.45 11.87 -9.64
C SER A 114 9.48 11.30 -8.62
N GLY A 115 9.37 11.95 -7.47
CA GLY A 115 8.50 11.44 -6.42
C GLY A 115 8.36 12.35 -5.22
N TYR A 116 7.61 11.87 -4.24
CA TYR A 116 7.41 12.52 -2.96
C TYR A 116 7.74 11.53 -1.85
N ARG A 117 8.42 12.05 -0.82
CA ARG A 117 8.52 11.38 0.47
C ARG A 117 7.51 12.00 1.41
N ILE A 118 6.76 11.15 2.12
CA ILE A 118 6.04 11.53 3.31
C ILE A 118 6.77 10.90 4.50
N ALA A 119 7.22 11.72 5.45
CA ALA A 119 7.81 11.22 6.69
C ALA A 119 6.87 11.47 7.87
N ILE A 120 6.72 10.47 8.73
CA ILE A 120 5.96 10.52 9.98
C ILE A 120 6.93 10.17 11.12
N GLY A 121 7.27 11.15 11.96
CA GLY A 121 8.41 11.02 12.87
C GLY A 121 9.19 12.32 13.04
N ASP A 122 10.27 12.26 13.81
CA ASP A 122 11.22 13.36 13.90
C ASP A 122 12.29 13.23 12.80
N ASP A 123 12.00 13.82 11.63
CA ASP A 123 12.89 13.81 10.45
C ASP A 123 14.04 14.85 10.55
N THR A 124 14.07 15.69 11.61
CA THR A 124 15.00 16.85 11.70
C THR A 124 15.64 17.08 13.07
N GLY A 125 15.35 16.26 14.09
CA GLY A 125 15.81 16.48 15.47
C GLY A 125 15.08 17.62 16.19
N ARG A 126 14.00 18.18 15.60
CA ARG A 126 13.34 19.42 16.07
C ARG A 126 11.82 19.33 16.12
N MET A 127 11.21 18.26 15.59
CA MET A 127 9.75 18.16 15.54
C MET A 127 9.24 17.20 16.61
N LYS A 128 8.53 17.75 17.60
CA LYS A 128 7.89 16.97 18.68
C LYS A 128 6.64 16.18 18.24
N SER A 129 6.08 16.50 17.06
CA SER A 129 4.93 15.82 16.44
C SER A 129 4.67 16.47 15.07
N GLY A 130 4.61 15.71 13.98
CA GLY A 130 4.28 16.24 12.66
C GLY A 130 4.53 15.26 11.51
N TYR A 131 4.04 15.60 10.32
CA TYR A 131 4.42 14.96 9.05
C TYR A 131 5.16 15.98 8.18
N SER A 132 6.12 15.53 7.39
CA SER A 132 6.78 16.35 6.36
C SER A 132 6.54 15.74 4.98
N ILE A 133 6.35 16.59 3.98
CA ILE A 133 6.30 16.20 2.58
C ILE A 133 7.47 16.88 1.87
N SER A 134 8.32 16.10 1.22
CA SER A 134 9.46 16.61 0.46
C SER A 134 9.43 16.05 -0.96
N SER A 135 9.60 16.91 -1.96
CA SER A 135 9.84 16.47 -3.34
C SER A 135 11.20 15.80 -3.43
N MET A 136 11.26 14.68 -4.15
CA MET A 136 12.50 14.06 -4.57
C MET A 136 12.90 14.64 -5.91
N GLY A 137 14.07 15.28 -5.97
CA GLY A 137 14.64 15.74 -7.23
C GLY A 137 15.01 14.56 -8.14
N PRO A 138 15.22 14.81 -9.43
CA PRO A 138 15.85 13.85 -10.33
C PRO A 138 17.29 13.53 -9.91
#